data_AF-G3MMJ2-F1
#
_entry.id   AF-G3MMJ2-F1
#
_cell.length_a   1.000
_cell.length_b   1.000
_cell.length_c   1.000
_cell.angle_alpha   90.00
_cell.angle_beta   90.00
_cell.angle_gamma   90.00
#
_symmetry.space_group_name_H-M   'P 1'
#
loop_
_entity.id
_entity.type
_entity.pdbx_description
1 polymer ?
#
loop_
_entity_poly.entity_id
_entity_poly.type
_entity_poly.pdbx_seq_one_letter_code
_entity_poly.pdbx_strand_id
1 'polypeptide(L)'
;MYVFIIILVWITTLLLGLLVSRVPMCQSPSYRRDEGALFLWFTKKKACCPMEYVMHNREGNRAATILLYDNVTNCSDLRQMVLNSGLQVCLIRASLVADVFQVQCALAKALANHSNGRMKTRSLLSEILYILGPTGSIGDSLRQMGAQDSDTTLVLVCMNDPEDRHLNSLKEHIKGSQLPLDSIPQFTDCKALAKLFKVTEKELSVGSLLDAVVTRIALKDMV
;
A
#
# COMPACT_ATOMS: atom_id res chain seq x y z
N MET A 1 -17.86 34.93 -45.63
CA MET A 1 -17.99 33.48 -45.33
C MET A 1 -16.87 32.91 -44.43
N TYR A 2 -15.81 33.68 -44.10
CA TYR A 2 -14.72 33.20 -43.22
C TYR A 2 -14.92 33.49 -41.71
N VAL A 3 -15.73 34.50 -41.35
CA VAL A 3 -15.94 34.91 -39.95
C VAL A 3 -16.84 33.92 -39.19
N PHE A 4 -17.77 33.24 -39.88
CA PHE A 4 -18.69 32.27 -39.26
C PHE A 4 -18.02 30.95 -38.86
N ILE A 5 -16.96 30.54 -39.55
CA ILE A 5 -16.24 29.29 -39.27
C ILE A 5 -15.38 29.42 -38.02
N ILE A 6 -14.79 30.59 -37.78
CA ILE A 6 -13.95 30.84 -36.60
C ILE A 6 -14.79 30.83 -35.31
N ILE A 7 -16.00 31.37 -35.36
CA ILE A 7 -16.91 31.39 -34.19
C ILE A 7 -17.39 29.98 -33.84
N LEU A 8 -17.65 29.13 -34.85
CA LEU A 8 -18.07 27.74 -34.59
C LEU A 8 -16.96 26.89 -33.96
N VAL A 9 -15.70 27.09 -34.36
CA VAL A 9 -14.53 26.38 -33.78
C VAL A 9 -14.27 26.83 -32.35
N TRP A 10 -14.50 28.10 -32.02
CA TRP A 10 -14.38 28.60 -30.64
C TRP A 10 -15.48 28.06 -29.73
N ILE A 11 -16.72 27.94 -30.22
CA ILE A 11 -17.85 27.43 -29.42
C ILE A 11 -17.70 25.94 -29.13
N THR A 12 -17.23 25.13 -30.08
CA THR A 12 -16.99 23.69 -29.84
C THR A 12 -15.83 23.43 -28.90
N THR A 13 -14.79 24.28 -28.91
CA THR A 13 -13.66 24.18 -27.99
C THR A 13 -14.03 24.61 -26.56
N LEU A 14 -14.93 25.59 -26.41
CA LEU A 14 -15.42 26.04 -25.11
C LEU A 14 -16.37 25.00 -24.45
N LEU A 15 -17.15 24.28 -25.25
CA LEU A 15 -18.08 23.23 -24.77
C LEU A 15 -17.37 21.93 -24.39
N LEU A 16 -16.23 21.60 -25.01
CA LEU A 16 -15.42 20.43 -24.62
C LEU A 16 -14.59 20.67 -23.34
N GLY A 17 -14.32 21.93 -22.99
CA GLY A 17 -13.56 22.31 -21.79
C GLY A 17 -14.35 22.22 -20.47
N LEU A 18 -15.67 22.13 -20.52
CA LEU A 18 -16.53 22.14 -19.33
C LEU A 18 -16.96 20.74 -18.84
N LEU A 19 -16.55 19.67 -19.53
CA LEU A 19 -16.93 18.28 -19.18
C LEU A 19 -15.82 17.49 -18.45
N VAL A 20 -14.77 18.17 -17.97
CA VAL A 20 -13.75 17.60 -17.09
C VAL A 20 -13.83 18.30 -15.73
N SER A 21 -14.92 18.05 -15.00
CA SER A 21 -15.08 18.51 -13.63
C SER A 21 -15.82 17.43 -12.84
N ARG A 22 -15.07 16.53 -12.19
CA ARG A 22 -15.37 15.84 -10.92
C ARG A 22 -14.52 14.57 -10.79
N VAL A 23 -13.30 14.76 -10.29
CA VAL A 23 -12.64 13.76 -9.44
C VAL A 23 -12.01 14.57 -8.29
N PRO A 24 -12.28 14.25 -7.01
CA PRO A 24 -11.65 14.96 -5.92
C PRO A 24 -10.14 14.68 -5.94
N MET A 25 -9.37 15.76 -6.11
CA MET A 25 -7.93 15.81 -5.93
C MET A 25 -7.61 15.51 -4.46
N CYS A 26 -7.05 14.33 -4.19
CA CYS A 26 -6.27 14.14 -2.97
C CYS A 26 -4.88 14.71 -3.28
N GLN A 27 -4.58 15.88 -2.71
CA GLN A 27 -3.29 16.53 -2.86
C GLN A 27 -2.26 15.78 -2.00
N SER A 28 -1.17 15.30 -2.63
CA SER A 28 0.11 15.10 -1.94
C SER A 28 1.12 16.12 -2.50
N PRO A 29 1.85 16.87 -1.66
CA PRO A 29 2.78 17.88 -2.13
C PRO A 29 4.18 17.30 -2.38
N SER A 30 4.64 17.48 -3.62
CA SER A 30 5.94 18.03 -4.00
C SER A 30 7.22 17.58 -3.27
N TYR A 31 8.03 16.77 -3.97
CA TYR A 31 9.49 16.84 -3.88
C TYR A 31 10.02 17.48 -5.17
N ARG A 32 10.53 18.72 -5.09
CA ARG A 32 11.21 19.40 -6.21
C ARG A 32 12.54 19.97 -5.73
N ARG A 33 13.62 19.52 -6.38
CA ARG A 33 14.80 20.26 -6.88
C ARG A 33 15.78 19.19 -7.42
N ASP A 34 16.31 19.23 -8.64
CA ASP A 34 16.68 20.35 -9.51
C ASP A 34 16.55 20.04 -11.02
N GLU A 35 16.85 21.08 -11.80
CA GLU A 35 16.46 21.39 -13.17
C GLU A 35 17.15 20.62 -14.30
N GLY A 36 16.38 20.35 -15.35
CA GLY A 36 16.74 20.84 -16.69
C GLY A 36 17.75 20.05 -17.53
N ALA A 37 17.39 18.87 -18.02
CA ALA A 37 17.86 18.39 -19.33
C ALA A 37 17.05 17.17 -19.84
N LEU A 38 16.67 17.22 -21.12
CA LEU A 38 16.04 16.15 -21.93
C LEU A 38 14.56 15.82 -21.67
N PHE A 39 13.84 16.93 -21.70
CA PHE A 39 12.40 17.17 -21.81
C PHE A 39 11.65 16.54 -23.03
N LEU A 40 12.06 15.39 -23.58
CA LEU A 40 11.42 14.83 -24.80
C LEU A 40 11.14 13.31 -24.84
N TRP A 41 11.44 12.54 -23.79
CA TRP A 41 11.02 11.11 -23.71
C TRP A 41 9.83 10.84 -22.76
N PHE A 42 9.38 11.85 -22.01
CA PHE A 42 8.25 11.73 -21.09
C PHE A 42 6.92 12.16 -21.72
N THR A 43 6.67 11.75 -22.97
CA THR A 43 5.30 11.69 -23.48
C THR A 43 4.59 10.56 -22.75
N LYS A 44 4.05 10.87 -21.57
CA LYS A 44 2.81 10.30 -21.04
C LYS A 44 2.65 8.79 -21.28
N LYS A 45 3.61 7.96 -20.84
CA LYS A 45 3.26 6.59 -20.47
C LYS A 45 2.26 6.74 -19.32
N LYS A 46 0.98 6.39 -19.56
CA LYS A 46 0.12 5.94 -18.46
C LYS A 46 0.97 4.96 -17.66
N ALA A 47 1.29 5.32 -16.41
CA ALA A 47 2.03 4.43 -15.53
C ALA A 47 1.31 3.07 -15.57
N CYS A 48 2.04 2.02 -15.94
CA CYS A 48 1.53 0.68 -15.79
C CYS A 48 1.46 0.48 -14.27
N CYS A 49 0.29 0.62 -13.68
CA CYS A 49 0.13 0.48 -12.24
C CYS A 49 0.62 -0.92 -11.84
N PRO A 50 1.67 -1.04 -11.01
CA PRO A 50 2.28 -2.33 -10.72
C PRO A 50 1.27 -3.21 -10.00
N MET A 51 1.03 -4.40 -10.56
CA MET A 51 0.13 -5.42 -9.98
C MET A 51 0.74 -6.09 -8.75
N GLU A 52 2.06 -6.04 -8.63
CA GLU A 52 2.82 -6.57 -7.51
C GLU A 52 4.05 -5.70 -7.27
N TYR A 53 4.54 -5.71 -6.03
CA TYR A 53 5.80 -5.08 -5.66
C TYR A 53 6.73 -6.15 -5.10
N VAL A 54 7.94 -6.24 -5.65
CA VAL A 54 8.95 -7.22 -5.24
C VAL A 54 10.09 -6.48 -4.55
N MET A 55 10.34 -6.84 -3.29
CA MET A 55 11.51 -6.37 -2.55
C MET A 55 12.66 -7.35 -2.76
N HIS A 56 13.82 -6.83 -3.16
CA HIS A 56 15.04 -7.61 -3.31
C HIS A 56 15.95 -7.43 -2.09
N ASN A 57 16.68 -8.48 -1.73
CA ASN A 57 17.73 -8.42 -0.72
C ASN A 57 19.03 -7.80 -1.32
N ARG A 58 20.07 -7.67 -0.49
CA ARG A 58 21.38 -7.13 -0.92
C ARG A 58 22.05 -7.96 -2.02
N GLU A 59 21.72 -9.24 -2.13
CA GLU A 59 22.27 -10.18 -3.11
C GLU A 59 21.47 -10.18 -4.43
N GLY A 60 20.37 -9.42 -4.50
CA GLY A 60 19.46 -9.38 -5.65
C GLY A 60 18.36 -10.44 -5.62
N ASN A 61 18.35 -11.34 -4.65
CA ASN A 61 17.31 -12.36 -4.48
C ASN A 61 16.00 -11.74 -4.00
N ARG A 62 14.87 -12.35 -4.37
CA ARG A 62 13.53 -11.91 -3.92
C ARG A 62 13.39 -12.16 -2.42
N ALA A 63 13.28 -11.08 -1.65
CA ALA A 63 13.08 -11.12 -0.20
C ALA A 63 11.59 -11.18 0.15
N ALA A 64 10.77 -10.39 -0.53
CA ALA A 64 9.34 -10.34 -0.30
C ALA A 64 8.56 -9.90 -1.54
N THR A 65 7.29 -10.27 -1.60
CA THR A 65 6.35 -9.84 -2.65
C THR A 65 5.07 -9.30 -2.00
N ILE A 66 4.61 -8.14 -2.45
CA ILE A 66 3.39 -7.47 -1.98
C ILE A 66 2.34 -7.50 -3.08
N LEU A 67 1.11 -7.89 -2.74
CA LEU A 67 -0.04 -8.00 -3.63
C LEU A 67 -1.27 -7.35 -2.98
N LEU A 68 -2.19 -6.84 -3.81
CA LEU A 68 -3.50 -6.35 -3.36
C LEU A 68 -4.62 -7.18 -3.98
N TYR A 69 -5.59 -7.57 -3.15
CA TYR A 69 -6.80 -8.25 -3.58
C TYR A 69 -8.04 -7.52 -3.07
N ASP A 70 -9.08 -7.53 -3.89
CA ASP A 70 -10.41 -7.00 -3.60
C ASP A 70 -11.49 -8.06 -3.86
N ASN A 71 -12.69 -7.82 -3.32
CA ASN A 71 -13.85 -8.71 -3.37
C ASN A 71 -13.51 -10.14 -2.91
N VAL A 72 -12.65 -10.25 -1.90
CA VAL A 72 -12.28 -11.53 -1.30
C VAL A 72 -13.45 -12.04 -0.48
N THR A 73 -14.04 -13.15 -0.94
CA THR A 73 -15.16 -13.79 -0.24
C THR A 73 -14.71 -14.83 0.77
N ASN A 74 -13.45 -15.26 0.69
CA ASN A 74 -12.92 -16.38 1.46
C ASN A 74 -11.83 -15.99 2.48
N CYS A 75 -12.00 -14.88 3.19
CA CYS A 75 -10.98 -14.42 4.12
C CYS A 75 -10.77 -15.38 5.31
N SER A 76 -11.85 -16.02 5.80
CA SER A 76 -11.78 -16.97 6.91
C SER A 76 -10.93 -18.19 6.58
N ASP A 77 -11.14 -18.81 5.42
CA ASP A 77 -10.39 -20.01 5.04
C ASP A 77 -8.94 -19.65 4.72
N LEU A 78 -8.69 -18.49 4.09
CA LEU A 78 -7.32 -18.01 3.85
C LEU A 78 -6.54 -17.82 5.15
N ARG A 79 -7.18 -17.25 6.18
CA ARG A 79 -6.55 -17.09 7.49
C ARG A 79 -6.25 -18.44 8.14
N GLN A 80 -7.20 -19.39 8.09
CA GLN A 80 -6.97 -20.74 8.61
C GLN A 80 -5.89 -21.48 7.83
N MET A 81 -5.84 -21.32 6.51
CA MET A 81 -4.81 -21.90 5.65
C MET A 81 -3.42 -21.35 6.01
N VAL A 82 -3.27 -20.03 6.16
CA VAL A 82 -1.97 -19.45 6.57
C VAL A 82 -1.51 -20.00 7.93
N LEU A 83 -2.44 -20.16 8.88
CA LEU A 83 -2.13 -20.68 10.22
C LEU A 83 -1.81 -22.19 10.23
N ASN A 84 -2.55 -22.99 9.47
CA ASN A 84 -2.43 -24.45 9.47
C ASN A 84 -1.34 -24.97 8.52
N SER A 85 -1.19 -24.33 7.37
CA SER A 85 -0.30 -24.74 6.28
C SER A 85 1.13 -24.20 6.43
N GLY A 86 1.39 -23.34 7.44
CA GLY A 86 2.71 -22.76 7.68
C GLY A 86 3.26 -21.91 6.52
N LEU A 87 2.36 -21.37 5.68
CA LEU A 87 2.74 -20.54 4.54
C LEU A 87 3.46 -19.28 5.04
N GLN A 88 4.53 -18.89 4.34
CA GLN A 88 5.25 -17.65 4.65
C GLN A 88 4.53 -16.43 4.07
N VAL A 89 3.24 -16.29 4.35
CA VAL A 89 2.39 -15.20 3.86
C VAL A 89 1.70 -14.50 5.02
N CYS A 90 1.71 -13.19 4.98
CA CYS A 90 1.04 -12.32 5.93
C CYS A 90 -0.18 -11.68 5.26
N LEU A 91 -1.34 -11.79 5.89
CA LEU A 91 -2.58 -11.16 5.46
C LEU A 91 -2.81 -9.87 6.26
N ILE A 92 -2.81 -8.73 5.58
CA ILE A 92 -2.93 -7.40 6.16
C ILE A 92 -4.27 -6.80 5.72
N ARG A 93 -4.96 -6.12 6.64
CA ARG A 93 -6.19 -5.39 6.32
C ARG A 93 -5.88 -4.14 5.50
N ALA A 94 -6.41 -4.06 4.28
CA ALA A 94 -6.16 -2.93 3.39
C ALA A 94 -6.73 -1.59 3.91
N SER A 95 -7.82 -1.63 4.69
CA SER A 95 -8.47 -0.41 5.21
C SER A 95 -7.62 0.39 6.19
N LEU A 96 -6.58 -0.21 6.78
CA LEU A 96 -5.63 0.45 7.69
C LEU A 96 -4.24 0.67 7.05
N VAL A 97 -4.18 0.61 5.72
CA VAL A 97 -2.97 0.90 4.95
C VAL A 97 -3.26 2.11 4.06
N ALA A 98 -2.51 3.19 4.24
CA ALA A 98 -2.68 4.40 3.42
C ALA A 98 -2.04 4.27 2.04
N ASP A 99 -0.89 3.59 1.97
CA ASP A 99 -0.09 3.46 0.75
C ASP A 99 0.77 2.20 0.83
N VAL A 100 1.20 1.65 -0.32
CA VAL A 100 2.16 0.55 -0.37
C VAL A 100 3.46 0.90 0.37
N PHE A 101 3.86 2.17 0.35
CA PHE A 101 5.05 2.67 1.03
C PHE A 101 5.02 2.41 2.55
N GLN A 102 3.84 2.46 3.17
CA GLN A 102 3.67 2.10 4.59
C GLN A 102 4.11 0.65 4.85
N VAL A 103 3.69 -0.27 3.99
CA VAL A 103 4.02 -1.71 4.09
C VAL A 103 5.49 -1.94 3.77
N GLN A 104 6.04 -1.25 2.77
CA GLN A 104 7.47 -1.32 2.43
C GLN A 104 8.36 -0.86 3.60
N CYS A 105 8.00 0.24 4.27
CA CYS A 105 8.74 0.72 5.44
C CYS A 105 8.71 -0.30 6.59
N ALA A 106 7.54 -0.87 6.87
CA ALA A 106 7.39 -1.88 7.91
C ALA A 106 8.18 -3.15 7.59
N LEU A 107 8.14 -3.61 6.33
CA LEU A 107 8.87 -4.76 5.85
C LEU A 107 10.38 -4.57 5.92
N ALA A 108 10.88 -3.43 5.46
CA ALA A 108 12.31 -3.10 5.53
C ALA A 108 12.81 -3.09 6.98
N LYS A 109 12.02 -2.52 7.89
CA LYS A 109 12.33 -2.52 9.31
C LYS A 109 12.26 -3.92 9.92
N ALA A 110 11.28 -4.75 9.55
CA ALA A 110 11.18 -6.14 10.01
C ALA A 110 12.41 -6.96 9.58
N LEU A 111 12.83 -6.82 8.33
CA LEU A 111 14.04 -7.45 7.80
C LEU A 111 15.30 -6.98 8.53
N ALA A 112 15.42 -5.68 8.81
CA ALA A 112 16.53 -5.14 9.58
C ALA A 112 16.54 -5.67 11.03
N ASN A 113 15.38 -5.76 11.68
CA ASN A 113 15.26 -6.35 13.02
C ASN A 113 15.64 -7.83 13.01
N HIS A 114 15.25 -8.56 11.96
CA HIS A 114 15.60 -9.96 11.76
C HIS A 114 17.11 -10.17 11.62
N SER A 115 17.77 -9.42 10.73
CA SER A 115 19.22 -9.51 10.52
C SER A 115 20.02 -9.10 11.76
N ASN A 116 19.49 -8.16 12.55
CA ASN A 116 20.15 -7.68 13.77
C ASN A 116 19.81 -8.49 15.02
N GLY A 117 18.96 -9.52 14.93
CA GLY A 117 18.53 -10.32 16.08
C GLY A 117 17.72 -9.53 17.12
N ARG A 118 17.05 -8.44 16.70
CA ARG A 118 16.25 -7.54 17.57
C ARG A 118 14.74 -7.69 17.39
N MET A 119 14.29 -8.78 16.77
CA MET A 119 12.86 -9.05 16.63
C MET A 119 12.19 -9.18 17.99
N LYS A 120 11.01 -8.57 18.14
CA LYS A 120 10.19 -8.74 19.34
C LYS A 120 9.25 -9.93 19.25
N THR A 121 8.90 -10.33 18.04
CA THR A 121 8.01 -11.45 17.77
C THR A 121 8.78 -12.73 17.42
N ARG A 122 8.07 -13.86 17.32
CA ARG A 122 8.67 -15.18 17.04
C ARG A 122 8.91 -15.44 15.55
N SER A 123 8.21 -14.75 14.66
CA SER A 123 8.34 -14.93 13.21
C SER A 123 8.36 -13.60 12.47
N LEU A 124 9.01 -13.58 11.31
CA LEU A 124 9.14 -12.39 10.47
C LEU A 124 7.78 -11.85 10.02
N LEU A 125 6.80 -12.72 9.76
CA LEU A 125 5.43 -12.34 9.40
C LEU A 125 4.73 -11.60 10.55
N SER A 126 4.84 -12.14 11.77
CA SER A 126 4.28 -11.46 12.95
C SER A 126 5.00 -10.15 13.26
N GLU A 127 6.29 -10.06 12.92
CA GLU A 127 7.09 -8.85 13.09
C GLU A 127 6.60 -7.74 12.16
N ILE A 128 6.25 -8.06 10.90
CA ILE A 128 5.68 -7.09 9.95
C ILE A 128 4.36 -6.52 10.49
N LEU A 129 3.44 -7.38 10.93
CA LEU A 129 2.17 -6.94 11.54
C LEU A 129 2.39 -6.14 12.81
N TYR A 130 3.34 -6.56 13.63
CA TYR A 130 3.72 -5.84 14.83
C TYR A 130 4.21 -4.44 14.46
N ILE A 131 5.18 -4.30 13.57
CA ILE A 131 5.76 -3.00 13.18
C ILE A 131 4.72 -2.09 12.53
N LEU A 132 3.77 -2.64 11.77
CA LEU A 132 2.66 -1.89 11.17
C LEU A 132 1.72 -1.29 12.21
N GLY A 133 1.53 -1.93 13.36
CA GLY A 133 0.67 -1.39 14.41
C GLY A 133 1.34 -0.23 15.18
N PRO A 134 0.61 0.79 15.65
CA PRO A 134 1.19 1.83 16.49
C PRO A 134 1.37 1.41 17.96
N THR A 135 0.80 0.28 18.38
CA THR A 135 0.78 -0.15 19.79
C THR A 135 2.02 -0.96 20.15
N GLY A 136 2.49 -0.85 21.40
CA GLY A 136 3.61 -1.67 21.89
C GLY A 136 3.24 -3.14 22.16
N SER A 137 1.94 -3.44 22.21
CA SER A 137 1.40 -4.78 22.44
C SER A 137 1.40 -5.59 21.15
N ILE A 138 2.09 -6.74 21.18
CA ILE A 138 2.18 -7.67 20.05
C ILE A 138 0.79 -8.15 19.65
N GLY A 139 0.02 -8.69 20.60
CA GLY A 139 -1.31 -9.23 20.34
C GLY A 139 -2.28 -8.20 19.78
N ASP A 140 -2.21 -6.94 20.24
CA ASP A 140 -3.08 -5.88 19.72
C ASP A 140 -2.69 -5.47 18.31
N SER A 141 -1.40 -5.33 18.02
CA SER A 141 -0.93 -4.99 16.67
C SER A 141 -1.32 -6.05 15.65
N LEU A 142 -1.17 -7.34 15.99
CA LEU A 142 -1.56 -8.45 15.12
C LEU A 142 -3.08 -8.48 14.86
N ARG A 143 -3.89 -8.28 15.90
CA ARG A 143 -5.36 -8.24 15.75
C ARG A 143 -5.81 -7.01 14.95
N GLN A 144 -5.20 -5.86 15.18
CA GLN A 144 -5.58 -4.62 14.52
C GLN A 144 -5.14 -4.60 13.06
N MET A 145 -3.91 -5.01 12.74
CA MET A 145 -3.37 -4.91 11.37
C MET A 145 -3.64 -6.16 10.53
N GLY A 146 -3.79 -7.33 11.16
CA GLY A 146 -4.09 -8.58 10.47
C GLY A 146 -5.49 -8.62 9.87
N ALA A 147 -5.66 -9.40 8.81
CA ALA A 147 -6.95 -9.61 8.17
C ALA A 147 -7.99 -10.26 9.12
N GLN A 148 -9.22 -9.75 9.08
CA GLN A 148 -10.39 -10.26 9.79
C GLN A 148 -11.32 -10.98 8.83
N ASP A 149 -12.17 -11.86 9.36
CA ASP A 149 -13.09 -12.66 8.54
C ASP A 149 -14.09 -11.82 7.74
N SER A 150 -14.37 -10.60 8.22
CA SER A 150 -15.24 -9.63 7.56
C SER A 150 -14.55 -8.78 6.49
N ASP A 151 -13.23 -8.86 6.36
CA ASP A 151 -12.48 -8.00 5.43
C ASP A 151 -12.61 -8.53 3.99
N THR A 152 -13.02 -7.64 3.07
CA THR A 152 -13.15 -7.95 1.64
C THR A 152 -11.92 -7.55 0.83
N THR A 153 -11.10 -6.65 1.37
CA THR A 153 -9.90 -6.09 0.73
C THR A 153 -8.67 -6.40 1.57
N LEU A 154 -7.70 -7.04 0.95
CA LEU A 154 -6.53 -7.60 1.62
C LEU A 154 -5.25 -7.20 0.92
N VAL A 155 -4.27 -6.77 1.70
CA VAL A 155 -2.88 -6.67 1.26
C VAL A 155 -2.14 -7.92 1.71
N LEU A 156 -1.54 -8.62 0.77
CA LEU A 156 -0.75 -9.82 1.06
C LEU A 156 0.73 -9.49 0.97
N VAL A 157 1.50 -10.00 1.93
CA VAL A 157 2.96 -9.95 1.91
C VAL A 157 3.50 -11.36 2.02
N CYS A 158 4.11 -11.85 0.97
CA CYS A 158 4.79 -13.14 0.93
C CYS A 158 6.29 -12.95 1.17
N MET A 159 6.87 -13.78 2.03
CA MET A 159 8.28 -13.71 2.42
C MET A 159 9.05 -14.93 1.90
N ASN A 160 10.29 -14.72 1.48
CA ASN A 160 11.26 -15.78 1.18
C ASN A 160 10.70 -16.91 0.27
N ASP A 161 10.05 -16.53 -0.83
CA ASP A 161 9.45 -17.47 -1.78
C ASP A 161 10.12 -17.36 -3.16
N PRO A 162 11.36 -17.87 -3.33
CA PRO A 162 12.11 -17.72 -4.59
C PRO A 162 11.47 -18.50 -5.75
N GLU A 163 10.70 -19.55 -5.47
CA GLU A 163 10.04 -20.41 -6.46
C GLU A 163 8.52 -20.16 -6.56
N ASP A 164 8.00 -19.11 -5.92
CA ASP A 164 6.57 -18.78 -5.88
C ASP A 164 5.66 -19.94 -5.39
N ARG A 165 6.18 -20.89 -4.61
CA ARG A 165 5.39 -22.05 -4.15
C ARG A 165 4.29 -21.59 -3.21
N HIS A 166 4.64 -20.78 -2.21
CA HIS A 166 3.69 -20.27 -1.23
C HIS A 166 2.67 -19.33 -1.86
N LEU A 167 3.16 -18.46 -2.73
CA LEU A 167 2.37 -17.44 -3.42
C LEU A 167 1.40 -18.07 -4.43
N ASN A 168 1.83 -19.08 -5.19
CA ASN A 168 0.95 -19.79 -6.13
C ASN A 168 -0.09 -20.64 -5.42
N SER A 169 0.31 -21.39 -4.38
CA SER A 169 -0.65 -22.15 -3.55
C SER A 169 -1.72 -21.23 -2.98
N LEU A 170 -1.36 -20.02 -2.54
CA LEU A 170 -2.34 -19.08 -2.02
C LEU A 170 -3.21 -18.48 -3.13
N LYS A 171 -2.62 -18.09 -4.28
CA LYS A 171 -3.35 -17.57 -5.45
C LYS A 171 -4.47 -18.50 -5.91
N GLU A 172 -4.23 -19.81 -5.92
CA GLU A 172 -5.24 -20.81 -6.30
C GLU A 172 -6.45 -20.85 -5.34
N HIS A 173 -6.24 -20.50 -4.07
CA HIS A 173 -7.29 -20.56 -3.04
C HIS A 173 -8.00 -19.22 -2.82
N ILE A 174 -7.40 -18.10 -3.25
CA ILE A 174 -8.00 -16.77 -3.12
C ILE A 174 -9.18 -16.63 -4.09
N LYS A 175 -10.38 -16.49 -3.53
CA LYS A 175 -11.61 -16.14 -4.25
C LYS A 175 -11.80 -14.63 -4.25
N GLY A 176 -11.07 -13.93 -5.12
CA GLY A 176 -11.12 -12.47 -5.28
C GLY A 176 -10.38 -12.00 -6.53
N SER A 177 -10.35 -10.69 -6.76
CA SER A 177 -9.67 -10.07 -7.90
C SER A 177 -8.38 -9.36 -7.46
N GLN A 178 -7.26 -9.68 -8.10
CA GLN A 178 -6.02 -8.93 -7.91
C GLN A 178 -6.17 -7.52 -8.49
N LEU A 179 -5.71 -6.52 -7.73
CA LEU A 179 -5.73 -5.11 -8.12
C LEU A 179 -4.32 -4.53 -8.12
N PRO A 180 -4.09 -3.42 -8.85
CA PRO A 180 -2.84 -2.69 -8.76
C PRO A 180 -2.67 -2.04 -7.38
N LEU A 181 -1.43 -1.96 -6.92
CA LEU A 181 -1.09 -1.42 -5.60
C LEU A 181 -1.43 0.08 -5.48
N ASP A 182 -1.48 0.81 -6.59
CA ASP A 182 -1.89 2.22 -6.64
C ASP A 182 -3.35 2.43 -6.22
N SER A 183 -4.16 1.36 -6.17
CA SER A 183 -5.56 1.42 -5.73
C SER A 183 -5.72 1.32 -4.21
N ILE A 184 -4.66 1.05 -3.43
CA ILE A 184 -4.72 0.96 -1.96
C ILE A 184 -5.43 2.18 -1.33
N PRO A 185 -5.12 3.45 -1.69
CA PRO A 185 -5.73 4.63 -1.07
C PRO A 185 -7.26 4.70 -1.23
N GLN A 186 -7.84 3.97 -2.19
CA GLN A 186 -9.29 3.94 -2.42
C GLN A 186 -10.04 3.12 -1.35
N PHE A 187 -9.35 2.18 -0.71
CA PHE A 187 -9.90 1.29 0.30
C PHE A 187 -9.55 1.70 1.73
N THR A 188 -8.65 2.67 1.89
CA THR A 188 -8.21 3.17 3.19
C THR A 188 -9.32 3.92 3.92
N ASP A 189 -9.60 3.55 5.16
CA ASP A 189 -10.38 4.38 6.07
C ASP A 189 -9.44 5.38 6.77
N CYS A 190 -9.29 6.56 6.16
CA CYS A 190 -8.44 7.62 6.69
C CYS A 190 -8.82 8.04 8.12
N LYS A 191 -10.10 7.96 8.51
CA LYS A 191 -10.54 8.35 9.85
C LYS A 191 -10.16 7.29 10.88
N ALA A 192 -10.39 6.01 10.57
CA ALA A 192 -9.97 4.91 11.43
C ALA A 192 -8.45 4.87 11.56
N LEU A 193 -7.72 5.08 10.45
CA LEU A 193 -6.27 5.11 10.44
C LEU A 193 -5.69 6.26 11.26
N ALA A 194 -6.19 7.49 11.07
CA ALA A 194 -5.79 8.64 11.87
C ALA A 194 -6.06 8.42 13.37
N LYS A 195 -7.21 7.82 13.72
CA LYS A 195 -7.55 7.49 15.11
C LYS A 195 -6.61 6.42 15.68
N LEU A 196 -6.35 5.35 14.94
CA LEU A 196 -5.47 4.26 15.34
C LEU A 196 -4.05 4.77 15.61
N PHE A 197 -3.52 5.56 14.68
CA PHE A 197 -2.23 6.21 14.80
C PHE A 197 -2.30 7.51 15.59
N LYS A 198 -3.36 7.83 16.33
CA LYS A 198 -3.51 9.04 17.15
C LYS A 198 -2.94 10.31 16.47
N VAL A 199 -3.24 10.48 15.18
CA VAL A 199 -2.79 11.61 14.36
C VAL A 199 -3.67 12.81 14.68
N THR A 200 -3.04 13.94 14.97
CA THR A 200 -3.78 15.16 15.35
C THR A 200 -4.05 16.05 14.13
N GLU A 201 -5.08 16.87 14.19
CA GLU A 201 -5.40 17.83 13.10
C GLU A 201 -4.26 18.82 12.85
N LYS A 202 -3.49 19.16 13.88
CA LYS A 202 -2.30 20.03 13.77
C LYS A 202 -1.20 19.36 12.93
N GLU A 203 -0.97 18.06 13.09
CA GLU A 203 -0.02 17.31 12.26
C GLU A 203 -0.48 17.28 10.80
N LEU A 204 -1.78 17.06 10.56
CA LEU A 204 -2.36 17.06 9.21
C LEU A 204 -2.32 18.44 8.53
N SER A 205 -2.15 19.52 9.28
CA SER A 205 -2.00 20.86 8.71
C SER A 205 -0.59 21.11 8.13
N VAL A 206 0.39 20.30 8.53
CA VAL A 206 1.81 20.46 8.16
C VAL A 206 2.28 19.32 7.23
N GLY A 207 1.77 18.10 7.40
CA GLY A 207 2.19 16.94 6.63
C GLY A 207 1.02 16.03 6.24
N SER A 208 1.30 14.98 5.47
CA SER A 208 0.27 14.03 5.06
C SER A 208 0.00 12.97 6.14
N LEU A 209 -1.16 12.31 6.05
CA LEU A 209 -1.49 11.17 6.92
C LEU A 209 -0.44 10.05 6.78
N LEU A 210 0.06 9.83 5.56
CA LEU A 210 1.09 8.84 5.28
C LEU A 210 2.39 9.17 6.02
N ASP A 211 2.82 10.43 6.00
CA ASP A 211 4.05 10.86 6.68
C ASP A 211 3.96 10.61 8.19
N ALA A 212 2.82 10.96 8.80
CA ALA A 212 2.59 10.72 10.22
C ALA A 212 2.62 9.23 10.58
N VAL A 213 1.99 8.38 9.76
CA VAL A 213 1.96 6.93 9.94
C VAL A 213 3.36 6.32 9.79
N VAL A 214 4.06 6.65 8.70
CA VAL A 214 5.42 6.13 8.43
C VAL A 214 6.40 6.58 9.50
N THR A 215 6.32 7.83 9.96
CA THR A 215 7.17 8.33 11.04
C THR A 215 6.99 7.51 12.31
N ARG A 216 5.76 7.15 12.68
CA ARG A 216 5.50 6.32 13.86
C ARG A 216 5.99 4.88 13.69
N ILE A 217 5.85 4.31 12.48
CA ILE A 217 6.43 3.01 12.15
C ILE A 217 7.96 3.05 12.29
N ALA A 218 8.60 4.09 11.75
CA ALA A 218 10.04 4.28 11.79
C ALA A 218 10.57 4.44 13.23
N LEU A 219 9.87 5.20 14.06
CA LEU A 219 10.24 5.46 15.47
C LEU A 219 9.86 4.34 16.44
N LYS A 220 9.04 3.38 16.02
CA LYS A 220 8.61 2.27 16.88
C LYS A 220 9.82 1.52 17.44
N ASP A 221 9.85 1.27 18.75
CA ASP A 221 10.95 0.57 19.44
C ASP A 221 12.33 1.28 19.39
N MET A 222 12.39 2.58 19.05
CA MET A 222 13.63 3.37 19.11
C MET A 222 13.87 4.03 20.49
N VAL A 223 13.72 3.28 21.58
CA VAL A 223 13.97 3.76 22.95
C VAL A 223 15.06 2.93 23.62
#